data_AF-A0A3P7MSF1-F1
#
_entry.id   AF-A0A3P7MSF1-F1
#
_cell.length_a   1.000
_cell.length_b   1.000
_cell.length_c   1.000
_cell.angle_alpha   90.00
_cell.angle_beta   90.00
_cell.angle_gamma   90.00
#
_symmetry.space_group_name_H-M   'P 1'
#
loop_
_entity.id
_entity.type
_entity.pdbx_description
1 polymer ?
#
loop_
_entity_poly.entity_id
_entity_poly.type
_entity_poly.pdbx_seq_one_letter_code
_entity_poly.pdbx_strand_id
1 'polypeptide(L)'
;MFSVIRFESIIHEFDPWFNYRATKQMVENGFYEFLNWFDVTAWYPLGRIVGGTVYPGLMVTSGAIHYVCQLLNIPIHIREVCVFLAPIFSGLTAIMAYLFTKEVWNERAGLFAACFLAIVPGYISRSVAGSYDNEGIAIFALLLTYYLWIKAVKTGGLVWG
;
A
#
# COMPACT_ATOMS: atom_id res chain seq x y z
N MET A 1 -0.64 -4.98 -17.52
CA MET A 1 0.31 -5.77 -16.71
C MET A 1 1.72 -5.15 -16.73
N PHE A 2 2.30 -4.81 -17.89
CA PHE A 2 3.60 -4.12 -17.96
C PHE A 2 3.49 -2.69 -18.52
N SER A 3 2.70 -1.84 -17.87
CA SER A 3 2.45 -0.47 -18.35
C SER A 3 3.69 0.41 -18.27
N VAL A 4 4.43 0.36 -17.16
CA VAL A 4 5.64 1.17 -16.93
C VAL A 4 6.79 0.85 -17.90
N ILE A 5 6.85 -0.37 -18.45
CA ILE A 5 7.88 -0.75 -19.45
C ILE A 5 7.46 -0.35 -20.86
N ARG A 6 6.16 -0.42 -21.17
CA ARG A 6 5.63 -0.12 -22.50
C ARG A 6 5.34 1.36 -22.72
N PHE A 7 5.07 2.08 -21.64
CA PHE A 7 4.70 3.48 -21.59
C PHE A 7 5.51 4.18 -20.50
N GLU A 8 5.12 5.39 -20.11
CA GLU A 8 5.80 6.16 -19.08
C GLU A 8 5.39 5.73 -17.65
N SER A 9 6.24 6.03 -16.66
CA SER A 9 5.96 5.82 -15.24
C SER A 9 4.98 6.88 -14.71
N ILE A 10 3.72 6.72 -15.08
CA ILE A 10 2.62 7.62 -14.70
C ILE A 10 1.58 6.83 -13.91
N ILE A 11 0.85 7.54 -13.07
CA ILE A 11 -0.28 7.00 -12.33
C ILE A 11 -1.42 6.71 -13.30
N HIS A 12 -1.92 5.48 -13.26
CA HIS A 12 -2.97 5.01 -14.14
C HIS A 12 -4.33 5.08 -13.43
N GLU A 13 -5.39 5.05 -14.23
CA GLU A 13 -6.79 5.13 -13.77
C GLU A 13 -7.14 6.49 -13.15
N PHE A 14 -8.42 6.67 -12.79
CA PHE A 14 -8.95 7.95 -12.34
C PHE A 14 -8.79 8.15 -10.83
N ASP A 15 -9.06 7.11 -10.04
CA ASP A 15 -9.09 7.18 -8.58
C ASP A 15 -7.71 7.47 -7.95
N PRO A 16 -6.60 6.87 -8.42
CA PRO A 16 -5.27 7.07 -7.83
C PRO A 16 -4.73 8.51 -7.89
N TRP A 17 -5.27 9.38 -8.76
CA TRP A 17 -4.86 10.79 -8.84
C TRP A 17 -5.17 11.56 -7.56
N PHE A 18 -6.31 11.28 -6.92
CA PHE A 18 -6.64 11.89 -5.63
C PHE A 18 -5.66 11.41 -4.55
N ASN A 19 -5.39 10.11 -4.49
CA ASN A 19 -4.45 9.53 -3.53
C ASN A 19 -3.05 10.12 -3.68
N TYR A 20 -2.58 10.30 -4.91
CA TYR A 20 -1.31 10.94 -5.21
C TYR A 20 -1.26 12.40 -4.77
N ARG A 21 -2.30 13.18 -5.09
CA ARG A 21 -2.40 14.58 -4.66
C ARG A 21 -2.38 14.70 -3.13
N ALA A 22 -3.15 13.86 -2.45
CA ALA A 22 -3.18 13.79 -0.99
C ALA A 22 -1.80 13.43 -0.41
N THR A 23 -1.10 12.47 -1.03
CA THR A 23 0.27 12.09 -0.63
C THR A 23 1.25 13.24 -0.82
N LYS A 24 1.19 13.93 -1.97
CA LYS A 24 2.02 15.10 -2.25
C LYS A 24 1.78 16.20 -1.22
N GLN A 25 0.51 16.53 -0.94
CA GLN A 25 0.12 17.51 0.07
C GLN A 25 0.70 17.16 1.46
N MET A 26 0.66 15.87 1.83
CA MET A 26 1.19 15.38 3.11
C MET A 26 2.72 15.48 3.19
N VAL A 27 3.44 15.17 2.09
CA VAL A 27 4.90 15.21 2.06
C VAL A 27 5.41 16.66 2.05
N GLU A 28 4.73 17.57 1.36
CA GLU A 28 5.16 18.97 1.26
C GLU A 28 4.83 19.81 2.51
N ASN A 29 3.66 19.58 3.12
CA ASN A 29 3.15 20.42 4.22
C ASN A 29 3.17 19.71 5.59
N GLY A 30 3.51 18.43 5.62
CA GLY A 30 3.61 17.64 6.85
C GLY A 30 2.30 16.98 7.28
N PHE A 31 2.42 16.08 8.27
CA PHE A 31 1.33 15.21 8.69
C PHE A 31 0.18 15.95 9.41
N TYR A 32 0.49 16.90 10.29
CA TYR A 32 -0.53 17.65 11.04
C TYR A 32 -1.38 18.56 10.14
N GLU A 33 -0.74 19.19 9.15
CA GLU A 33 -1.46 20.01 8.16
C GLU A 33 -2.31 19.13 7.24
N PHE A 34 -1.80 17.95 6.86
CA PHE A 34 -2.58 16.97 6.12
C PHE A 34 -3.85 16.52 6.86
N LEU A 35 -3.74 16.25 8.17
CA LEU A 35 -4.89 15.82 8.96
C LEU A 35 -5.97 16.90 9.09
N ASN A 36 -5.57 18.18 9.08
CA ASN A 36 -6.47 19.32 9.11
C ASN A 36 -6.75 19.91 7.71
N TRP A 37 -6.43 19.17 6.64
CA TRP A 37 -6.50 19.70 5.29
C TRP A 37 -7.95 19.87 4.81
N PHE A 38 -8.30 21.11 4.48
CA PHE A 38 -9.52 21.49 3.78
C PHE A 38 -9.21 21.83 2.32
N ASP A 39 -9.76 21.05 1.39
CA ASP A 39 -9.56 21.25 -0.04
C ASP A 39 -10.67 22.14 -0.61
N VAL A 40 -10.32 23.39 -0.92
CA VAL A 40 -11.22 24.37 -1.56
C VAL A 40 -11.38 24.13 -3.06
N THR A 41 -10.51 23.34 -3.68
CA THR A 41 -10.50 23.14 -5.14
C THR A 41 -11.47 22.03 -5.59
N ALA A 42 -11.97 21.23 -4.65
CA ALA A 42 -12.93 20.18 -4.90
C ALA A 42 -14.33 20.62 -4.44
N TRP A 43 -15.38 20.17 -5.12
CA TRP A 43 -16.78 20.39 -4.72
C TRP A 43 -17.15 21.88 -4.56
N TYR A 44 -16.84 22.72 -5.55
CA TYR A 44 -17.27 24.12 -5.53
C TYR A 44 -18.82 24.21 -5.47
N PRO A 45 -19.40 25.05 -4.58
CA PRO A 45 -18.78 26.05 -3.69
C PRO A 45 -18.49 25.56 -2.25
N LEU A 46 -18.75 24.29 -1.92
CA LEU A 46 -18.71 23.77 -0.55
C LEU A 46 -17.28 23.47 -0.06
N GLY A 47 -16.40 22.98 -0.93
CA GLY A 47 -15.10 22.42 -0.52
C GLY A 47 -15.23 21.00 0.05
N ARG A 48 -14.09 20.38 0.40
CA ARG A 48 -14.04 19.06 1.05
C ARG A 48 -13.05 19.05 2.22
N ILE A 49 -13.51 18.60 3.38
CA ILE A 49 -12.63 18.29 4.52
C ILE A 49 -11.95 16.94 4.22
N VAL A 50 -10.71 16.97 3.74
CA VAL A 50 -10.05 15.73 3.28
C VAL A 50 -9.54 14.91 4.45
N GLY A 51 -8.87 15.52 5.42
CA GLY A 51 -8.25 14.78 6.53
C GLY A 51 -9.23 13.94 7.36
N GLY A 52 -10.51 14.34 7.44
CA GLY A 52 -11.57 13.57 8.10
C GLY A 52 -12.37 12.63 7.20
N THR A 53 -12.16 12.65 5.88
CA THR A 53 -12.94 11.85 4.91
C THR A 53 -12.10 10.90 4.07
N VAL A 54 -10.83 10.69 4.44
CA VAL A 54 -9.90 9.80 3.74
C VAL A 54 -9.22 8.85 4.73
N TYR A 55 -8.90 7.64 4.29
CA TYR A 55 -8.05 6.73 5.04
C TYR A 55 -6.58 7.10 4.83
N PRO A 56 -5.84 7.55 5.85
CA PRO A 56 -4.50 8.09 5.67
C PRO A 56 -3.42 7.01 5.47
N GLY A 57 -3.76 5.73 5.61
CA GLY A 57 -2.78 4.63 5.66
C GLY A 57 -1.90 4.54 4.41
N LEU A 58 -2.48 4.72 3.23
CA LEU A 58 -1.73 4.71 1.96
C LEU A 58 -0.75 5.88 1.85
N MET A 59 -1.22 7.10 2.15
CA MET A 59 -0.42 8.32 2.11
C MET A 59 0.72 8.29 3.12
N VAL A 60 0.44 7.90 4.38
CA VAL A 60 1.45 7.80 5.43
C VAL A 60 2.52 6.77 5.07
N THR A 61 2.13 5.64 4.51
CA THR A 61 3.07 4.58 4.11
C THR A 61 4.03 5.06 3.02
N SER A 62 3.53 5.69 1.96
CA SER A 62 4.37 6.22 0.89
C SER A 62 5.23 7.41 1.34
N GLY A 63 4.69 8.30 2.17
CA GLY A 63 5.44 9.40 2.78
C GLY A 63 6.56 8.91 3.70
N ALA A 64 6.33 7.84 4.47
CA ALA A 64 7.37 7.22 5.31
C ALA A 64 8.48 6.60 4.46
N ILE A 65 8.14 5.89 3.38
CA ILE A 65 9.14 5.34 2.44
C ILE A 65 9.96 6.48 1.82
N HIS A 66 9.30 7.54 1.37
CA HIS A 66 9.96 8.71 0.80
C HIS A 66 10.90 9.39 1.80
N TYR A 67 10.47 9.58 3.05
CA TYR A 67 11.28 10.15 4.11
C TYR A 67 12.53 9.30 4.40
N VAL A 68 12.40 7.97 4.45
CA VAL A 68 13.54 7.05 4.62
C VAL A 68 14.51 7.15 3.45
N CYS A 69 14.01 7.23 2.21
CA CYS A 69 14.87 7.45 1.03
C CYS A 69 15.63 8.78 1.11
N GLN A 70 14.96 9.85 1.57
CA GLN A 70 15.58 11.15 1.77
C GLN A 70 16.66 11.11 2.87
N LEU A 71 16.41 10.42 3.99
CA LEU A 71 17.42 10.23 5.04
C LEU A 71 18.67 9.49 4.55
N LEU A 72 18.50 8.57 3.60
CA LEU A 72 19.60 7.84 2.95
C LEU A 72 20.25 8.63 1.81
N ASN A 73 19.86 9.90 1.59
CA ASN A 73 20.30 10.76 0.50
C ASN A 73 20.06 10.17 -0.91
N ILE A 74 18.97 9.43 -1.08
CA ILE A 74 18.52 8.93 -2.39
C ILE A 74 17.42 9.86 -2.90
N PRO A 75 17.71 10.79 -3.84
CA PRO A 75 16.75 11.79 -4.30
C PRO A 75 15.73 11.17 -5.26
N ILE A 76 14.68 10.57 -4.71
CA ILE A 76 13.56 9.99 -5.46
C ILE A 76 12.38 10.94 -5.38
N HIS A 77 11.75 11.23 -6.51
CA HIS A 77 10.51 12.02 -6.54
C HIS A 77 9.34 11.20 -5.99
N ILE A 78 8.44 11.82 -5.22
CA ILE A 78 7.30 11.14 -4.57
C ILE A 78 6.43 10.34 -5.54
N ARG A 79 6.29 10.81 -6.80
CA ARG A 79 5.59 10.08 -7.87
C ARG A 79 6.13 8.67 -8.08
N GLU A 80 7.46 8.51 -8.13
CA GLU A 80 8.06 7.19 -8.38
C GLU A 80 7.78 6.26 -7.19
N VAL A 81 7.82 6.79 -5.95
CA VAL A 81 7.42 6.02 -4.76
C VAL A 81 5.97 5.55 -4.88
N CYS A 82 5.04 6.44 -5.26
CA CYS A 82 3.63 6.07 -5.45
C CYS A 82 3.43 5.03 -6.57
N VAL A 83 4.12 5.16 -7.70
CA VAL A 83 4.02 4.23 -8.84
C VAL A 83 4.52 2.84 -8.49
N PHE A 84 5.64 2.73 -7.76
CA PHE A 84 6.26 1.45 -7.41
C PHE A 84 5.82 0.86 -6.07
N LEU A 85 4.95 1.52 -5.32
CA LEU A 85 4.47 1.03 -4.02
C LEU A 85 3.71 -0.31 -4.17
N ALA A 86 2.80 -0.42 -5.13
CA ALA A 86 1.97 -1.61 -5.30
C ALA A 86 2.80 -2.90 -5.59
N PRO A 87 3.79 -2.89 -6.50
CA PRO A 87 4.70 -4.02 -6.68
C PRO A 87 5.49 -4.43 -5.43
N ILE A 88 5.96 -3.46 -4.62
CA ILE A 88 6.69 -3.74 -3.38
C ILE A 88 5.78 -4.48 -2.40
N PHE A 89 4.57 -3.96 -2.18
CA PHE A 89 3.59 -4.61 -1.31
C PHE A 89 3.10 -5.95 -1.86
N SER A 90 3.05 -6.13 -3.18
CA SER A 90 2.75 -7.43 -3.78
C SER A 90 3.80 -8.49 -3.41
N GLY A 91 5.09 -8.14 -3.41
CA GLY A 91 6.17 -9.02 -2.95
C GLY A 91 6.04 -9.36 -1.47
N LEU A 92 5.78 -8.36 -0.62
CA LEU A 92 5.54 -8.57 0.80
C LEU A 92 4.31 -9.45 1.07
N THR A 93 3.26 -9.30 0.27
CA THR A 93 2.03 -10.10 0.35
C THR A 93 2.32 -11.57 0.07
N ALA A 94 3.18 -11.88 -0.91
CA ALA A 94 3.60 -13.26 -1.17
C ALA A 94 4.35 -13.88 0.02
N ILE A 95 5.21 -13.11 0.70
CA ILE A 95 5.89 -13.55 1.92
C ILE A 95 4.88 -13.78 3.05
N MET A 96 3.90 -12.90 3.21
CA MET A 96 2.86 -13.07 4.23
C MET A 96 1.97 -14.28 3.96
N ALA A 97 1.67 -14.57 2.70
CA ALA A 97 0.95 -15.78 2.30
C ALA A 97 1.72 -17.05 2.68
N TYR A 98 3.05 -17.07 2.47
CA TYR A 98 3.90 -18.17 2.94
C TYR A 98 3.78 -18.37 4.45
N LEU A 99 3.94 -17.30 5.24
CA LEU A 99 3.88 -17.37 6.70
C LEU A 99 2.51 -17.84 7.20
N PHE A 100 1.43 -17.29 6.62
CA PHE A 100 0.07 -17.69 6.93
C PHE A 100 -0.18 -19.17 6.65
N THR A 101 0.13 -19.66 5.45
CA THR A 101 -0.12 -21.05 5.07
C THR A 101 0.80 -22.03 5.81
N LYS A 102 2.04 -21.62 6.12
CA LYS A 102 2.95 -22.40 6.97
C LYS A 102 2.33 -22.66 8.33
N GLU A 103 1.71 -21.65 8.94
CA GLU A 103 1.03 -21.82 10.24
C GLU A 103 -0.17 -22.76 10.11
N VAL A 104 -0.92 -22.73 9.02
CA VAL A 104 -2.12 -23.59 8.86
C VAL A 104 -1.76 -25.06 8.65
N TRP A 105 -0.73 -25.36 7.84
CA TRP A 105 -0.47 -26.73 7.40
C TRP A 105 0.99 -27.15 7.50
N ASN A 106 1.81 -26.84 6.49
CA ASN A 106 3.23 -27.17 6.45
C ASN A 106 4.01 -26.18 5.56
N GLU A 107 5.34 -26.21 5.68
CA GLU A 107 6.22 -25.29 4.95
C GLU A 107 6.13 -25.43 3.43
N ARG A 108 5.94 -26.66 2.93
CA ARG A 108 5.82 -26.95 1.50
C ARG A 108 4.57 -26.30 0.91
N ALA A 109 3.43 -26.44 1.57
CA ALA A 109 2.18 -25.78 1.19
C ALA A 109 2.33 -24.26 1.21
N GLY A 110 3.07 -23.72 2.18
CA GLY A 110 3.40 -22.29 2.22
C GLY A 110 4.15 -21.82 0.98
N LEU A 111 5.15 -22.56 0.52
CA LEU A 111 5.91 -22.21 -0.68
C LEU A 111 5.03 -22.20 -1.93
N PHE A 112 4.15 -23.19 -2.08
CA PHE A 112 3.18 -23.22 -3.18
C PHE A 112 2.20 -22.05 -3.12
N ALA A 113 1.67 -21.72 -1.93
CA ALA A 113 0.77 -20.59 -1.74
C ALA A 113 1.42 -19.26 -2.13
N ALA A 114 2.67 -19.03 -1.72
CA ALA A 114 3.41 -17.83 -2.11
C ALA A 114 3.67 -17.76 -3.62
N CYS A 115 4.05 -18.87 -4.25
CA CYS A 115 4.26 -18.93 -5.70
C CYS A 115 2.97 -18.64 -6.47
N PHE A 116 1.84 -19.20 -6.04
CA PHE A 116 0.55 -18.94 -6.68
C PHE A 116 0.10 -17.50 -6.51
N LEU A 117 0.24 -16.92 -5.32
CA LEU A 117 -0.17 -15.53 -5.08
C LEU A 117 0.71 -14.53 -5.84
N ALA A 118 2.00 -14.83 -6.03
CA ALA A 118 2.92 -13.96 -6.76
C ALA A 118 2.51 -13.75 -8.24
N ILE A 119 1.85 -14.73 -8.86
CA ILE A 119 1.50 -14.70 -10.29
C ILE A 119 -0.01 -14.64 -10.56
N VAL A 120 -0.85 -14.63 -9.53
CA VAL A 120 -2.30 -14.73 -9.73
C VAL A 120 -2.85 -13.49 -10.45
N PRO A 121 -3.48 -13.64 -11.64
CA PRO A 121 -3.94 -12.49 -12.43
C PRO A 121 -4.95 -11.61 -11.69
N GLY A 122 -5.76 -12.21 -10.82
CA GLY A 122 -6.75 -11.49 -10.02
C GLY A 122 -6.12 -10.45 -9.11
N TYR A 123 -5.04 -10.79 -8.40
CA TYR A 123 -4.34 -9.83 -7.56
C TYR A 123 -3.54 -8.83 -8.40
N ILE A 124 -2.82 -9.32 -9.42
CA ILE A 124 -2.01 -8.47 -10.31
C ILE A 124 -2.87 -7.37 -10.94
N SER A 125 -4.13 -7.65 -11.31
CA SER A 125 -5.02 -6.65 -11.90
C SER A 125 -5.20 -5.39 -11.06
N ARG A 126 -5.06 -5.50 -9.72
CA ARG A 126 -5.20 -4.39 -8.76
C ARG A 126 -3.87 -3.94 -8.13
N SER A 127 -2.76 -4.62 -8.44
CA SER A 127 -1.42 -4.33 -7.89
C SER A 127 -0.37 -4.04 -8.97
N VAL A 128 -0.81 -3.60 -10.16
CA VAL A 128 0.09 -3.19 -11.25
C VAL A 128 0.87 -1.93 -10.86
N ALA A 129 2.13 -1.83 -11.30
CA ALA A 129 2.89 -0.59 -11.19
C ALA A 129 2.14 0.59 -11.83
N GLY A 130 2.00 1.69 -11.09
CA GLY A 130 1.21 2.85 -11.48
C GLY A 130 -0.24 2.86 -10.96
N SER A 131 -0.74 1.72 -10.43
CA SER A 131 -2.04 1.62 -9.77
C SER A 131 -1.90 1.99 -8.29
N TYR A 132 -1.88 3.29 -7.98
CA TYR A 132 -1.73 3.79 -6.61
C TYR A 132 -3.09 3.84 -5.88
N ASP A 133 -3.63 2.65 -5.62
CA ASP A 133 -4.88 2.47 -4.89
C ASP A 133 -4.70 1.68 -3.59
N ASN A 134 -5.72 1.72 -2.74
CA ASN A 134 -5.70 1.20 -1.39
C ASN A 134 -5.65 -0.34 -1.34
N GLU A 135 -6.14 -1.03 -2.37
CA GLU A 135 -6.20 -2.50 -2.39
C GLU A 135 -4.83 -3.16 -2.30
N GLY A 136 -3.80 -2.53 -2.87
CA GLY A 136 -2.44 -3.06 -2.85
C GLY A 136 -1.91 -3.28 -1.43
N ILE A 137 -2.12 -2.30 -0.55
CA ILE A 137 -1.76 -2.38 0.87
C ILE A 137 -2.80 -3.16 1.68
N ALA A 138 -4.09 -3.03 1.34
CA ALA A 138 -5.16 -3.69 2.09
C ALA A 138 -5.02 -5.22 2.11
N ILE A 139 -4.64 -5.83 0.98
CA ILE A 139 -4.47 -7.29 0.90
C ILE A 139 -3.28 -7.76 1.74
N PHE A 140 -2.17 -7.00 1.75
CA PHE A 140 -1.05 -7.26 2.64
C PHE A 140 -1.47 -7.20 4.11
N ALA A 141 -2.15 -6.12 4.51
CA ALA A 141 -2.61 -5.92 5.88
C ALA A 141 -3.59 -7.03 6.32
N LEU A 142 -4.50 -7.44 5.43
CA LEU A 142 -5.45 -8.52 5.68
C LEU A 142 -4.75 -9.86 5.96
N LEU A 143 -3.77 -10.25 5.14
CA LEU A 143 -2.99 -11.48 5.39
C LEU A 143 -2.16 -11.39 6.68
N LEU A 144 -1.60 -10.21 6.97
CA LEU A 144 -0.88 -9.96 8.21
C LEU A 144 -1.78 -10.13 9.44
N THR A 145 -2.97 -9.55 9.43
CA THR A 145 -3.94 -9.70 10.52
C THR A 145 -4.36 -11.16 10.68
N TYR A 146 -4.62 -11.90 9.60
CA TYR A 146 -4.97 -13.31 9.68
C TYR A 146 -3.83 -14.19 10.19
N TYR A 147 -2.59 -13.92 9.77
CA TYR A 147 -1.43 -14.62 10.29
C TYR A 147 -1.26 -14.38 11.81
N LEU A 148 -1.31 -13.11 12.24
CA LEU A 148 -1.19 -12.77 13.66
C LEU A 148 -2.31 -13.40 14.48
N TRP A 149 -3.55 -13.35 13.99
CA TRP A 149 -4.70 -13.97 14.63
C TRP A 149 -4.54 -15.47 14.83
N ILE A 150 -4.18 -16.23 13.77
CA ILE A 150 -3.96 -17.68 13.89
C ILE A 150 -2.83 -17.97 14.88
N LYS A 151 -1.75 -17.19 14.81
CA LYS A 151 -0.61 -17.35 15.72
C LYS A 151 -0.99 -17.06 17.17
N ALA A 152 -1.83 -16.07 17.41
CA ALA A 152 -2.37 -15.75 18.73
C ALA A 152 -3.20 -16.90 19.29
N VAL A 153 -4.13 -17.42 18.49
CA VAL A 153 -5.01 -18.53 18.90
C VAL A 153 -4.20 -19.80 19.19
N LYS A 154 -3.15 -20.09 18.41
CA LYS A 154 -2.31 -21.28 18.61
C LYS A 154 -1.36 -21.17 19.81
N THR A 155 -0.80 -19.98 20.04
CA THR A 155 0.19 -19.77 21.10
C THR A 155 -0.47 -19.48 22.45
N GLY A 156 -1.65 -18.84 22.45
CA GLY A 156 -2.34 -18.41 23.65
C GLY A 156 -1.66 -17.25 24.41
N GLY A 157 -0.78 -16.50 23.75
CA GLY A 157 0.00 -15.42 24.35
C GLY A 157 -0.52 -14.03 24.01
N LEU A 158 -0.62 -13.15 25.02
CA LEU A 158 -1.01 -11.74 24.89
C LEU A 158 -0.13 -10.93 23.92
N VAL A 159 1.10 -11.38 23.65
CA VAL A 159 2.02 -10.72 22.71
C VAL A 159 1.54 -10.82 21.25
N TRP A 160 0.70 -11.81 20.95
CA TRP A 160 0.22 -12.07 19.59
C TRP A 160 -1.24 -11.66 19.37
N GLY A 161 -2.00 -11.43 20.45
CA GLY A 161 -3.43 -11.10 20.43
C GLY A 161 -3.73 -9.62 20.59
#